data_AF-A0A0F5W028-F1
#
_entry.id   AF-A0A0F5W028-F1
#
_cell.length_a   1.000
_cell.length_b   1.000
_cell.length_c   1.000
_cell.angle_alpha   90.00
_cell.angle_beta   90.00
_cell.angle_gamma   90.00
#
_symmetry.space_group_name_H-M   'P 1'
#
loop_
_entity.id
_entity.type
_entity.pdbx_description
1 polymer ?
#
loop_
_entity_poly.entity_id
_entity_poly.type
_entity_poly.pdbx_seq_one_letter_code
_entity_poly.pdbx_strand_id
1 'polypeptide(L)'
;MRTVLPALRGCLLPLLVHLLIGVPAALAILCTRWYIAYGHCQYDDLDRRGLDGCTYDQIENSGFALIAMILFGTLVLLLLLLFDLLRPLYSGRPLAPRLLTLPALLIPYAVYVTNGGW
;
A
#
# COMPACT_ATOMS: atom_id res chain seq x y z
N MET A 1 -29.00 -4.44 -21.79
CA MET A 1 -28.16 -5.45 -21.07
C MET A 1 -27.01 -6.06 -21.89
N ARG A 2 -26.97 -5.97 -23.24
CA ARG A 2 -25.96 -6.65 -24.08
C ARG A 2 -24.52 -6.11 -24.01
N THR A 3 -24.30 -4.91 -23.48
CA THR A 3 -22.98 -4.23 -23.43
C THR A 3 -22.26 -4.36 -22.09
N VAL A 4 -22.95 -4.81 -21.04
CA VAL A 4 -22.42 -4.85 -19.66
C VAL A 4 -21.46 -6.02 -19.45
N LEU A 5 -21.78 -7.19 -20.02
CA LEU A 5 -20.93 -8.39 -19.93
C LEU A 5 -19.51 -8.21 -20.50
N PRO A 6 -19.31 -7.68 -21.73
CA PRO A 6 -17.96 -7.52 -22.28
C PRO A 6 -17.16 -6.43 -21.55
N ALA A 7 -17.81 -5.37 -21.07
CA ALA A 7 -17.17 -4.34 -20.26
C ALA A 7 -16.69 -4.90 -18.90
N LEU A 8 -17.52 -5.69 -18.22
CA LEU A 8 -17.14 -6.39 -16.99
C LEU A 8 -15.97 -7.36 -17.21
N ARG A 9 -15.97 -8.08 -18.34
CA ARG A 9 -14.86 -8.98 -18.71
C ARG A 9 -13.55 -8.22 -18.93
N GLY A 10 -13.64 -7.00 -19.43
CA GLY A 10 -12.49 -6.08 -19.59
C GLY A 10 -11.92 -5.56 -18.26
N CYS A 11 -12.72 -5.54 -17.18
CA CYS A 11 -12.31 -5.08 -15.86
C CYS A 11 -11.81 -6.21 -14.93
N LEU A 12 -12.13 -7.47 -15.20
CA LEU A 12 -11.72 -8.60 -14.33
C LEU A 12 -10.20 -8.70 -14.15
N LEU A 13 -9.44 -8.62 -15.25
CA LEU A 13 -7.99 -8.71 -15.19
C LEU A 13 -7.36 -7.49 -14.48
N PRO A 14 -7.72 -6.23 -14.82
CA PRO A 14 -7.31 -5.07 -14.04
C PRO A 14 -7.64 -5.17 -12.56
N LEU A 15 -8.87 -5.58 -12.22
CA LEU A 15 -9.32 -5.73 -10.85
C LEU A 15 -8.47 -6.71 -10.06
N LEU A 16 -8.19 -7.88 -10.63
CA LEU A 16 -7.33 -8.88 -10.00
C LEU A 16 -5.92 -8.35 -9.77
N VAL A 17 -5.37 -7.63 -10.75
CA VAL A 17 -4.02 -7.04 -10.64
C VAL A 17 -3.99 -5.96 -9.56
N HIS A 18 -4.95 -5.05 -9.52
CA HIS A 18 -5.03 -4.02 -8.46
C HIS A 18 -5.22 -4.63 -7.08
N LEU A 19 -5.99 -5.72 -6.94
CA LEU A 19 -6.09 -6.48 -5.68
C LEU A 19 -4.75 -7.08 -5.24
N LEU A 20 -4.00 -7.68 -6.18
CA LEU A 20 -2.67 -8.24 -5.89
C LEU A 20 -1.65 -7.17 -5.50
N ILE A 21 -1.66 -6.02 -6.19
CA ILE A 21 -0.83 -4.85 -5.83
C ILE A 21 -1.29 -4.27 -4.48
N GLY A 22 -2.56 -4.41 -4.13
CA GLY A 22 -3.09 -3.97 -2.84
C GLY A 22 -2.46 -4.65 -1.63
N VAL A 23 -1.90 -5.86 -1.78
CA VAL A 23 -1.22 -6.57 -0.67
C VAL A 23 0.06 -5.85 -0.23
N PRO A 24 1.06 -5.59 -1.10
CA PRO A 24 2.22 -4.78 -0.72
C PRO A 24 1.85 -3.33 -0.39
N ALA A 25 0.78 -2.78 -0.98
CA ALA A 25 0.28 -1.45 -0.60
C ALA A 25 -0.23 -1.42 0.85
N ALA A 26 -0.97 -2.45 1.28
CA ALA A 26 -1.42 -2.58 2.66
C ALA A 26 -0.23 -2.66 3.62
N LEU A 27 0.82 -3.42 3.28
CA LEU A 27 2.05 -3.48 4.08
C LEU A 27 2.71 -2.11 4.21
N ALA A 28 2.85 -1.37 3.10
CA ALA A 28 3.40 -0.02 3.13
C ALA A 28 2.59 0.91 4.05
N ILE A 29 1.25 0.87 3.95
CA ILE A 29 0.36 1.68 4.81
C ILE A 29 0.50 1.30 6.28
N LEU A 30 0.60 0.00 6.60
CA LEU A 30 0.79 -0.46 7.98
C LEU A 30 2.14 -0.02 8.54
N CYS A 31 3.22 -0.12 7.76
CA CYS A 31 4.53 0.39 8.14
C CYS A 31 4.48 1.91 8.37
N THR A 32 3.84 2.67 7.48
CA THR A 32 3.66 4.13 7.65
C THR A 32 2.89 4.45 8.93
N ARG A 33 1.77 3.75 9.18
CA ARG A 33 0.95 3.94 10.38
C ARG A 33 1.74 3.66 11.65
N TRP A 34 2.49 2.55 11.67
CA TRP A 34 3.37 2.21 12.79
C TRP A 34 4.46 3.27 12.98
N TYR A 35 5.10 3.72 11.90
CA TYR A 35 6.16 4.72 11.96
C TYR A 35 5.67 6.07 12.47
N ILE A 36 4.46 6.52 12.08
CA ILE A 36 3.85 7.74 12.61
C ILE A 36 3.51 7.59 14.10
N ALA A 37 3.11 6.39 14.54
CA ALA A 37 2.74 6.16 15.94
C ALA A 37 3.96 6.01 16.87
N TYR A 38 5.04 5.37 16.40
CA TYR A 38 6.14 4.90 17.25
C TYR A 38 7.55 5.25 16.73
N GLY A 39 7.69 5.63 15.47
CA GLY A 39 8.99 5.84 14.81
C GLY A 39 9.64 7.20 15.09
N HIS A 40 9.03 8.05 15.89
CA HIS A 40 9.55 9.38 16.23
C HIS A 40 10.57 9.39 17.38
N CYS A 41 10.75 8.27 18.08
CA CYS A 41 11.69 8.15 19.19
C CYS A 41 13.13 8.04 18.68
N GLN A 42 14.04 8.87 19.21
CA GLN A 42 15.49 8.73 18.99
C GLN A 42 16.19 8.17 20.23
N TYR A 43 17.44 7.72 20.05
CA TYR A 43 18.27 7.29 21.18
C TYR A 43 18.44 8.41 22.23
N ASP A 44 18.50 9.67 21.78
CA ASP A 44 18.62 10.84 22.66
C ASP A 44 17.36 11.09 23.52
N ASP A 45 16.23 10.46 23.18
CA ASP A 45 14.97 10.59 23.93
C ASP A 45 14.81 9.55 25.05
N LEU A 46 15.69 8.53 25.12
CA LEU A 46 15.68 7.50 26.18
C LEU A 46 15.94 8.08 27.58
N ASP A 47 16.77 9.13 27.67
CA ASP A 47 17.19 9.73 28.94
C ASP A 47 16.27 10.87 29.42
N ARG A 48 15.26 11.24 28.60
CA ARG A 48 14.31 12.30 28.94
C ARG A 48 13.24 11.79 29.91
N ARG A 49 13.38 12.19 31.18
CA ARG A 49 12.35 11.99 32.22
C ARG A 49 11.03 12.64 31.80
N GLY A 50 10.04 11.84 31.43
CA GLY A 50 8.69 12.28 31.06
C GLY A 50 8.10 11.67 29.78
N LEU A 51 8.86 10.86 29.05
CA LEU A 51 8.36 10.10 27.90
C LEU A 51 8.17 8.63 28.31
N ASP A 52 7.07 8.32 28.98
CA ASP A 52 6.65 6.93 29.30
C ASP A 52 6.30 6.09 28.03
N GLY A 53 6.59 6.59 26.82
CA GLY A 53 6.11 6.06 25.55
C GLY A 53 7.15 5.55 24.57
N CYS A 54 8.45 5.75 24.83
CA CYS A 54 9.54 5.31 23.94
C CYS A 54 10.32 4.14 24.57
N THR A 55 10.32 2.98 23.94
CA THR A 55 11.12 1.82 24.34
C THR A 55 12.28 1.58 23.37
N TYR A 56 13.32 0.90 23.86
CA TYR A 56 14.47 0.52 23.03
C TYR A 56 14.05 -0.29 21.79
N ASP A 57 13.08 -1.21 21.95
CA ASP A 57 12.53 -2.02 20.86
C ASP A 57 11.88 -1.17 19.75
N GLN A 58 11.23 -0.06 20.10
CA GLN A 58 10.62 0.85 19.12
C GLN A 58 11.70 1.59 18.32
N ILE A 59 12.79 2.00 18.96
CA ILE A 59 13.90 2.69 18.30
C ILE A 59 14.58 1.75 17.31
N GLU A 60 14.86 0.50 17.69
CA GLU A 60 15.48 -0.48 16.82
C GLU A 60 14.55 -0.88 15.65
N ASN A 61 13.25 -1.08 15.91
CA ASN A 61 12.28 -1.39 14.86
C ASN A 61 11.95 -0.20 13.94
N SER A 62 12.21 1.04 14.35
CA SER A 62 11.93 2.23 13.52
C SER A 62 12.67 2.22 12.19
N GLY A 63 13.94 1.78 12.20
CA GLY A 63 14.75 1.64 10.99
C GLY A 63 14.18 0.57 10.06
N PHE A 64 13.79 -0.59 10.60
CA PHE A 64 13.19 -1.68 9.83
C PHE A 64 11.84 -1.27 9.22
N ALA A 65 10.98 -0.62 9.99
CA ALA A 65 9.69 -0.12 9.53
C ALA A 65 9.87 0.91 8.39
N LEU A 66 10.84 1.82 8.53
CA LEU A 66 11.14 2.82 7.50
C LEU A 66 11.68 2.19 6.21
N ILE A 67 12.62 1.24 6.32
CA ILE A 67 13.15 0.50 5.16
C ILE A 67 12.02 -0.27 4.46
N ALA A 68 11.20 -1.00 5.23
CA ALA A 68 10.07 -1.74 4.67
C ALA A 68 9.07 -0.80 3.98
N MET A 69 8.72 0.33 4.60
CA MET A 69 7.87 1.36 4.02
C MET A 69 8.41 1.85 2.67
N ILE A 70 9.70 2.19 2.58
CA ILE A 70 10.33 2.66 1.34
C ILE A 70 10.31 1.56 0.28
N LEU A 71 10.68 0.32 0.64
CA LEU A 71 10.73 -0.80 -0.30
C LEU A 71 9.36 -1.13 -0.85
N PHE A 72 8.36 -1.32 0.00
CA PHE A 72 6.99 -1.64 -0.45
C PHE A 72 6.34 -0.47 -1.17
N GLY A 73 6.55 0.78 -0.70
CA GLY A 73 6.05 1.97 -1.37
C GLY A 73 6.62 2.11 -2.79
N THR A 74 7.94 1.96 -2.93
CA THR A 74 8.61 2.01 -4.23
C THR A 74 8.15 0.87 -5.15
N LEU A 75 8.01 -0.35 -4.61
CA LEU A 75 7.51 -1.50 -5.34
C LEU A 75 6.09 -1.25 -5.87
N VAL A 76 5.19 -0.75 -5.03
CA VAL A 76 3.80 -0.43 -5.43
C VAL A 76 3.78 0.64 -6.52
N LEU A 77 4.55 1.72 -6.36
CA LEU A 77 4.68 2.76 -7.38
C LEU A 77 5.18 2.20 -8.71
N LEU A 78 6.20 1.34 -8.68
CA LEU A 78 6.73 0.70 -9.87
C LEU A 78 5.69 -0.20 -10.54
N LEU A 79 4.98 -1.03 -9.76
CA LEU A 79 3.94 -1.91 -10.28
C LEU A 79 2.80 -1.13 -10.92
N LEU A 80 2.36 -0.03 -10.30
CA LEU A 80 1.34 0.86 -10.85
C LEU A 80 1.84 1.56 -12.13
N LEU A 81 3.08 2.06 -12.15
CA LEU A 81 3.65 2.68 -13.35
C LEU A 81 3.71 1.68 -14.52
N LEU A 82 4.20 0.46 -14.25
CA LEU A 82 4.29 -0.59 -15.26
C LEU A 82 2.90 -1.00 -15.76
N PHE A 83 1.95 -1.21 -14.85
CA PHE A 83 0.64 -1.72 -15.18
C PHE A 83 -0.30 -0.65 -15.73
N ASP A 84 -0.41 0.51 -15.10
CA ASP A 84 -1.39 1.55 -15.45
C ASP A 84 -0.88 2.54 -16.48
N LEU A 85 0.45 2.72 -16.62
CA LEU A 85 1.01 3.72 -17.54
C LEU A 85 1.79 3.13 -18.71
N LEU A 86 2.77 2.26 -18.47
CA LEU A 86 3.66 1.75 -19.52
C LEU A 86 2.98 0.69 -20.39
N ARG A 87 2.36 -0.33 -19.79
CA ARG A 87 1.67 -1.39 -20.55
C ARG A 87 0.56 -0.89 -21.50
N PRO A 88 -0.33 0.05 -21.12
CA PRO A 88 -1.32 0.60 -22.05
C PRO A 88 -0.68 1.47 -23.14
N LEU A 89 0.36 2.26 -22.83
CA LEU A 89 1.12 3.01 -23.84
C LEU A 89 1.71 2.08 -24.90
N TYR A 90 2.33 0.96 -24.50
CA TYR A 90 2.89 -0.01 -25.44
C TYR A 90 1.84 -0.83 -26.21
N SER A 91 0.65 -1.05 -25.66
CA SER A 91 -0.37 -1.93 -26.26
C SER A 91 -1.53 -1.20 -26.94
N GLY A 92 -1.57 0.13 -26.89
CA GLY A 92 -2.66 0.95 -27.44
C GLY A 92 -4.03 0.67 -26.79
N ARG A 93 -4.06 0.02 -25.62
CA ARG A 93 -5.30 -0.38 -24.94
C ARG A 93 -5.89 0.77 -24.12
N PRO A 94 -7.23 0.86 -24.01
CA PRO A 94 -7.88 1.93 -23.25
C PRO A 94 -7.52 1.89 -21.76
N LEU A 95 -7.28 3.07 -21.19
CA LEU A 95 -6.94 3.28 -19.76
C LEU A 95 -8.16 3.20 -18.83
N ALA A 96 -9.36 3.47 -19.36
CA ALA A 96 -10.60 3.53 -18.59
C ALA A 96 -10.84 2.32 -17.65
N PRO A 97 -10.76 1.05 -18.10
CA PRO A 97 -11.01 -0.09 -17.21
C PRO A 97 -9.99 -0.20 -16.07
N ARG A 98 -8.77 0.31 -16.24
CA ARG A 98 -7.72 0.27 -15.21
C ARG A 98 -7.93 1.34 -14.15
N LEU A 99 -8.29 2.55 -14.58
CA LEU A 99 -8.63 3.64 -13.68
C LEU A 99 -9.88 3.30 -12.83
N LEU A 100 -10.86 2.63 -13.44
CA LEU A 100 -12.08 2.19 -12.73
C LEU A 100 -11.80 1.15 -11.64
N THR A 101 -10.77 0.31 -11.82
CA THR A 101 -10.43 -0.74 -10.84
C THR A 101 -9.36 -0.32 -9.85
N LEU A 102 -8.72 0.83 -10.04
CA LEU A 102 -7.67 1.36 -9.17
C LEU A 102 -8.07 1.41 -7.67
N PRO A 103 -9.31 1.80 -7.29
CA PRO A 103 -9.72 1.78 -5.88
C PRO A 103 -9.63 0.40 -5.21
N ALA A 104 -9.63 -0.69 -5.99
CA ALA A 104 -9.50 -2.04 -5.45
C ALA A 104 -8.15 -2.29 -4.76
N LEU A 105 -7.13 -1.47 -5.05
CA LEU A 105 -5.83 -1.49 -4.37
C LEU A 105 -5.96 -1.25 -2.85
N LEU A 106 -7.00 -0.55 -2.41
CA LEU A 106 -7.22 -0.27 -0.98
C LEU A 106 -7.96 -1.40 -0.25
N ILE A 107 -8.53 -2.36 -0.99
CA ILE A 107 -9.35 -3.42 -0.40
C ILE A 107 -8.56 -4.28 0.59
N PRO A 108 -7.32 -4.76 0.30
CA PRO A 108 -6.59 -5.58 1.26
C PRO A 108 -6.34 -4.87 2.60
N TYR A 109 -6.02 -3.57 2.55
CA TYR A 109 -5.88 -2.75 3.76
C TYR A 109 -7.21 -2.58 4.50
N ALA A 110 -8.28 -2.25 3.77
CA ALA A 110 -9.62 -2.09 4.35
C ALA A 110 -10.08 -3.38 5.06
N VAL A 111 -9.89 -4.54 4.41
CA VAL A 111 -10.19 -5.85 4.99
C VAL A 111 -9.41 -6.06 6.28
N TYR A 112 -8.11 -5.77 6.31
CA TYR A 112 -7.30 -5.88 7.53
C TYR A 112 -7.87 -5.04 8.68
N VAL A 113 -8.16 -3.76 8.43
CA VAL A 113 -8.70 -2.84 9.45
C VAL A 113 -10.08 -3.29 9.93
N THR A 114 -10.97 -3.70 9.02
CA THR A 114 -12.33 -4.14 9.38
C THR A 114 -12.35 -5.46 10.18
N ASN A 115 -11.31 -6.30 10.07
CA ASN A 115 -11.18 -7.53 10.86
C ASN A 115 -10.50 -7.30 12.22
N GLY A 116 -10.37 -6.05 12.66
CA GLY A 116 -9.76 -5.72 13.95
C GLY A 116 -8.24 -5.61 13.92
N GLY A 117 -7.63 -5.46 12.74
CA GLY A 117 -6.23 -5.06 12.62
C GLY A 117 -6.02 -3.66 13.20
N TRP A 118 -5.29 -3.58 14.31
CA TRP A 118 -4.92 -2.35 15.00
C TRP A 118 -3.46 -2.00 14.76
#